data_AF-A0AAF0QTX8-F1
#
_entry.id   AF-A0AAF0QTX8-F1
#
_cell.length_a   1.000
_cell.length_b   1.000
_cell.length_c   1.000
_cell.angle_alpha   90.00
_cell.angle_beta   90.00
_cell.angle_gamma   90.00
#
_symmetry.space_group_name_H-M   'P 1'
#
loop_
_entity.id
_entity.type
_entity.pdbx_description
1 polymer ?
#
loop_
_entity_poly.entity_id
_entity_poly.type
_entity_poly.pdbx_seq_one_letter_code
_entity_poly.pdbx_strand_id
1 'polypeptide(L)'
;MPWFSQNFAILDFSTKAKHGIDPLVWEGDYIPALVWIISFIHAKRLVSKGCSAFLTHLSDDTSKVPSIEFVSIVRKFVNVFPADLFGTPPNMDIDFCIDLELGTHPISIPPYRMASTELRELKAQLRELLGKGFIRPSASPLSA
;
A
#
# COMPACT_ATOMS: atom_id res chain seq x y z
N MET A 1 -26.05 17.51 31.49
CA MET A 1 -27.00 16.46 31.10
C MET A 1 -26.92 16.27 29.59
N PRO A 2 -26.46 15.12 29.08
CA PRO A 2 -26.20 14.94 27.65
C PRO A 2 -27.49 14.47 26.93
N TRP A 3 -27.73 15.07 25.77
CA TRP A 3 -28.85 14.93 24.84
C TRP A 3 -29.23 13.50 24.38
N PHE A 4 -28.44 12.48 24.74
CA PHE A 4 -28.60 11.10 24.26
C PHE A 4 -29.78 10.33 24.87
N SER A 5 -30.30 10.74 26.03
CA SER A 5 -31.45 10.06 26.66
C SER A 5 -32.76 10.18 25.87
N GLN A 6 -32.80 11.05 24.85
CA GLN A 6 -34.01 11.34 24.08
C GLN A 6 -34.14 10.50 22.80
N ASN A 7 -33.08 9.82 22.34
CA ASN A 7 -33.03 9.26 20.99
C ASN A 7 -32.65 7.77 20.88
N PHE A 8 -32.57 7.03 22.00
CA PHE A 8 -32.45 5.55 22.04
C PHE A 8 -31.47 4.92 21.01
N ALA A 9 -30.28 5.48 20.81
CA ALA A 9 -29.26 4.89 19.94
C ALA A 9 -28.21 4.15 20.78
N ILE A 10 -27.96 2.87 20.46
CA ILE A 10 -27.03 1.98 21.18
C ILE A 10 -26.10 1.32 20.15
N LEU A 11 -24.79 1.35 20.40
CA LEU A 11 -23.76 0.68 19.60
C LEU A 11 -22.75 0.02 20.56
N ASP A 12 -22.41 -1.26 20.33
CA ASP A 12 -21.58 -2.08 21.23
C ASP A 12 -20.60 -2.99 20.45
N PHE A 13 -19.34 -3.07 20.89
CA PHE A 13 -18.41 -4.19 20.65
C PHE A 13 -17.31 -4.27 21.74
N SER A 14 -16.83 -5.48 21.99
CA SER A 14 -16.18 -5.96 23.22
C SER A 14 -14.77 -5.43 23.56
N THR A 15 -14.63 -5.05 24.84
CA THR A 15 -13.47 -5.05 25.78
C THR A 15 -12.38 -3.95 25.75
N LYS A 16 -12.41 -3.07 26.80
CA LYS A 16 -11.36 -2.35 27.58
C LYS A 16 -10.12 -1.81 26.85
N ALA A 17 -9.60 -0.59 27.04
CA ALA A 17 -9.92 0.59 27.88
C ALA A 17 -8.94 1.73 27.48
N LYS A 18 -9.28 3.00 27.76
CA LYS A 18 -8.46 4.07 28.41
C LYS A 18 -8.83 5.48 27.92
N HIS A 19 -8.92 6.40 28.88
CA HIS A 19 -9.22 7.81 28.66
C HIS A 19 -7.97 8.55 28.17
N GLY A 20 -8.06 9.15 27.00
CA GLY A 20 -7.07 10.05 26.43
C GLY A 20 -7.67 10.81 25.25
N ILE A 21 -7.65 12.13 25.35
CA ILE A 21 -7.98 13.19 24.39
C ILE A 21 -7.97 12.71 22.90
N ASP A 22 -9.16 12.74 22.25
CA ASP A 22 -9.56 12.23 20.91
C ASP A 22 -9.72 10.69 20.75
N PRO A 23 -10.61 10.11 19.90
CA PRO A 23 -11.95 10.43 19.39
C PRO A 23 -13.08 9.91 20.34
N LEU A 24 -14.36 10.14 20.02
CA LEU A 24 -15.50 9.67 20.83
C LEU A 24 -15.62 8.12 20.79
N VAL A 25 -15.05 7.43 21.78
CA VAL A 25 -15.14 5.97 21.97
C VAL A 25 -16.39 5.64 22.78
N TRP A 26 -17.26 4.79 22.24
CA TRP A 26 -18.44 4.24 22.92
C TRP A 26 -18.16 2.79 23.35
N GLU A 27 -18.48 2.46 24.60
CA GLU A 27 -18.38 1.11 25.19
C GLU A 27 -19.79 0.66 25.57
N GLY A 28 -20.24 -0.48 25.06
CA GLY A 28 -21.61 -0.98 25.27
C GLY A 28 -21.67 -2.18 26.22
N ASP A 29 -22.88 -2.45 26.74
CA ASP A 29 -23.20 -3.60 27.58
C ASP A 29 -24.11 -4.59 26.81
N TYR A 30 -23.86 -5.89 27.00
CA TYR A 30 -24.59 -6.99 26.38
C TYR A 30 -26.08 -7.03 26.77
N ILE A 31 -26.97 -6.93 25.78
CA ILE A 31 -28.42 -7.15 25.95
C ILE A 31 -28.86 -8.35 25.09
N PRO A 32 -29.55 -9.36 25.66
CA PRO A 32 -29.92 -10.61 24.96
C PRO A 32 -31.08 -10.49 23.96
N ALA A 33 -31.42 -9.29 23.48
CA ALA A 33 -32.61 -9.05 22.66
C ALA A 33 -32.31 -8.90 21.15
N LEU A 34 -33.21 -9.43 20.32
CA LEU A 34 -33.19 -9.37 18.85
C LEU A 34 -33.04 -7.93 18.34
N VAL A 35 -31.88 -7.62 17.76
CA VAL A 35 -31.66 -6.37 17.02
C VAL A 35 -32.46 -6.42 15.71
N TRP A 36 -33.32 -5.43 15.48
CA TRP A 36 -34.04 -5.31 14.21
C TRP A 36 -33.12 -4.76 13.12
N ILE A 37 -32.63 -5.66 12.28
CA ILE A 37 -31.91 -5.32 11.06
C ILE A 37 -32.92 -4.83 10.02
N ILE A 38 -32.72 -3.61 9.53
CA ILE A 38 -33.52 -3.05 8.45
C ILE A 38 -32.73 -3.06 7.13
N SER A 39 -33.41 -3.25 6.02
CA SER A 39 -32.81 -3.12 4.69
C SER A 39 -32.34 -1.68 4.42
N PHE A 40 -31.38 -1.50 3.51
CA PHE A 40 -30.94 -0.19 3.03
C PHE A 40 -32.09 0.71 2.53
N ILE A 41 -33.09 0.14 1.84
CA ILE A 41 -34.23 0.91 1.32
C ILE A 41 -35.04 1.54 2.45
N HIS A 42 -35.27 0.79 3.53
CA HIS A 42 -35.95 1.27 4.72
C HIS A 42 -35.11 2.33 5.46
N ALA A 43 -33.80 2.10 5.60
CA ALA A 43 -32.89 3.08 6.19
C ALA A 43 -32.91 4.41 5.40
N LYS A 44 -32.82 4.34 4.07
CA LYS A 44 -32.89 5.52 3.18
C LYS A 44 -34.20 6.28 3.34
N ARG A 45 -35.33 5.58 3.44
CA ARG A 45 -36.65 6.19 3.69
C ARG A 45 -36.71 6.90 5.04
N LEU A 46 -36.16 6.30 6.10
CA LEU A 46 -36.11 6.92 7.43
C LEU A 46 -35.27 8.19 7.41
N VAL A 47 -34.09 8.15 6.79
CA VAL A 47 -33.24 9.35 6.64
C VAL A 47 -33.96 10.44 5.85
N SER A 48 -34.65 10.08 4.75
CA SER A 48 -35.43 11.06 3.97
C SER A 48 -36.60 11.69 4.73
N LYS A 49 -37.08 11.04 5.80
CA LYS A 49 -38.12 11.56 6.70
C LYS A 49 -37.55 12.42 7.84
N GLY A 50 -36.25 12.71 7.82
CA GLY A 50 -35.59 13.54 8.82
C GLY A 50 -35.01 12.77 10.01
N CYS A 51 -34.95 11.44 9.96
CA CYS A 51 -34.22 10.68 10.98
C CYS A 51 -32.71 10.89 10.82
N SER A 52 -32.02 11.16 11.94
CA SER A 52 -30.56 11.22 11.98
C SER A 52 -29.95 9.86 11.68
N ALA A 53 -28.95 9.83 10.80
CA ALA A 53 -28.14 8.64 10.54
C ALA A 53 -26.68 8.93 10.83
N PHE A 54 -25.98 7.91 11.30
CA PHE A 54 -24.55 7.95 11.60
C PHE A 54 -23.88 6.82 10.83
N LEU A 55 -22.75 7.14 10.20
CA LEU A 55 -21.90 6.16 9.55
C LEU A 55 -20.83 5.73 10.55
N THR A 56 -20.73 4.44 10.82
CA THR A 56 -19.67 3.87 11.65
C THR A 56 -18.78 2.99 10.79
N HIS A 57 -17.46 3.21 10.89
CA HIS A 57 -16.47 2.35 10.27
C HIS A 57 -16.07 1.29 11.30
N LEU A 58 -16.34 0.03 11.02
CA LEU A 58 -15.89 -1.08 11.85
C LEU A 58 -14.58 -1.62 11.25
N SER A 59 -13.46 -1.29 11.89
CA SER A 59 -12.18 -1.94 11.61
C SER A 59 -12.01 -3.11 12.57
N ASP A 60 -11.80 -4.31 12.04
CA ASP A 60 -11.40 -5.45 12.86
C ASP A 60 -9.88 -5.47 13.03
N ASP A 61 -9.40 -4.97 14.16
CA ASP A 61 -7.97 -4.91 14.50
C ASP A 61 -7.36 -6.30 14.80
N THR A 62 -8.18 -7.36 14.85
CA THR A 62 -7.68 -8.74 15.00
C THR A 62 -7.29 -9.39 13.66
N SER A 63 -7.69 -8.80 12.53
CA SER A 63 -7.35 -9.31 11.21
C SER A 63 -5.96 -8.83 10.78
N LYS A 64 -5.03 -9.77 10.57
CA LYS A 64 -3.76 -9.48 9.89
C LYS A 64 -4.08 -8.80 8.56
N VAL A 65 -3.37 -7.70 8.23
CA VAL A 65 -3.49 -7.02 6.94
C VAL A 65 -3.58 -8.07 5.83
N PRO A 66 -4.68 -8.12 5.05
CA PRO A 66 -4.83 -9.14 4.03
C PRO A 66 -3.65 -9.04 3.08
N SER A 67 -2.97 -10.17 2.81
CA SER A 67 -1.85 -10.18 1.88
C SER A 67 -2.30 -9.59 0.54
N ILE A 68 -1.40 -8.89 -0.16
CA ILE A 68 -1.72 -8.23 -1.44
C ILE A 68 -2.26 -9.23 -2.48
N GLU A 69 -1.94 -10.51 -2.28
CA GLU A 69 -2.46 -11.65 -3.01
C GLU A 69 -3.98 -11.85 -2.87
N PHE A 70 -4.67 -11.24 -1.90
CA PHE A 70 -6.13 -11.29 -1.77
C PHE A 70 -6.84 -10.18 -2.57
N VAL A 71 -6.11 -9.22 -3.11
CA VAL A 71 -6.68 -8.17 -3.95
C VAL A 71 -7.04 -8.77 -5.31
N SER A 72 -8.32 -8.74 -5.68
CA SER A 72 -8.83 -9.37 -6.91
C SER A 72 -8.08 -8.97 -8.18
N ILE A 73 -7.59 -7.73 -8.26
CA ILE A 73 -6.83 -7.27 -9.43
C ILE A 73 -5.40 -7.84 -9.46
N VAL A 74 -4.75 -7.98 -8.30
CA VAL A 74 -3.40 -8.55 -8.18
C VAL A 74 -3.44 -10.04 -8.52
N ARG A 75 -4.46 -10.76 -8.06
CA ARG A 75 -4.71 -12.17 -8.45
C ARG A 75 -4.89 -12.35 -9.96
N LYS A 76 -5.49 -11.37 -10.63
CA LYS A 76 -5.71 -11.42 -12.07
C LYS A 76 -4.42 -11.19 -12.87
N PHE A 77 -3.45 -10.49 -12.28
CA PHE A 77 -2.20 -10.07 -12.93
C PHE A 77 -0.96 -10.46 -12.11
N VAL A 78 -0.93 -11.68 -11.56
CA VAL A 78 0.18 -12.16 -10.71
C VAL A 78 1.53 -12.11 -11.46
N ASN A 79 1.51 -12.33 -12.77
CA ASN A 79 2.68 -12.24 -13.64
C ASN A 79 3.26 -10.81 -13.77
N VAL A 80 2.47 -9.77 -13.53
CA VAL A 80 2.91 -8.36 -13.55
C VAL A 80 3.51 -7.95 -12.21
N PHE A 81 3.16 -8.65 -11.13
CA PHE A 81 3.64 -8.41 -9.77
C PHE A 81 4.42 -9.60 -9.21
N PRO A 82 5.50 -10.06 -9.87
CA PRO A 82 6.33 -11.13 -9.32
C PRO A 82 7.09 -10.61 -8.08
N ALA A 83 7.42 -11.53 -7.17
CA ALA A 83 8.17 -11.18 -5.96
C ALA A 83 9.62 -10.71 -6.26
N ASP A 84 10.18 -11.15 -7.39
CA ASP A 84 11.46 -10.68 -7.92
C ASP A 84 11.38 -10.55 -9.45
N LEU A 85 12.18 -9.66 -10.04
CA LEU A 85 12.20 -9.41 -11.47
C LEU A 85 13.08 -10.46 -12.17
N PHE A 86 12.46 -11.22 -13.08
CA PHE A 86 13.15 -12.27 -13.85
C PHE A 86 13.80 -11.69 -15.11
N GLY A 87 15.00 -11.15 -14.93
CA GLY A 87 15.89 -10.78 -16.02
C GLY A 87 15.44 -9.63 -16.90
N THR A 88 16.19 -9.39 -17.98
CA THR A 88 15.92 -8.30 -18.93
C THR A 88 14.51 -8.40 -19.52
N PRO A 89 13.85 -7.27 -19.79
CA PRO A 89 12.56 -7.29 -20.44
C PRO A 89 12.62 -8.12 -21.74
N PRO A 90 11.49 -8.73 -22.14
CA PRO A 90 11.39 -9.40 -23.44
C PRO A 90 11.85 -8.45 -24.55
N ASN A 91 12.42 -9.01 -25.63
CA ASN A 91 12.73 -8.23 -26.82
C ASN A 91 11.50 -7.41 -27.22
N MET A 92 11.62 -6.09 -27.09
CA MET A 92 10.60 -5.16 -27.54
C MET A 92 10.85 -4.90 -29.03
N ASP A 93 9.78 -4.67 -29.80
CA ASP A 93 9.89 -4.27 -31.21
C ASP A 93 10.49 -2.85 -31.39
N ILE A 94 10.74 -2.16 -30.28
CA ILE A 94 11.25 -0.80 -30.23
C ILE A 94 12.54 -0.81 -29.40
N ASP A 95 13.63 -0.36 -30.01
CA ASP A 95 14.88 -0.09 -29.31
C ASP A 95 14.81 1.25 -28.59
N PHE A 96 15.27 1.29 -27.33
CA PHE A 96 15.45 2.54 -26.61
C PHE A 96 16.76 3.20 -27.06
N CYS A 97 16.65 4.22 -27.90
CA CYS A 97 17.78 5.07 -28.28
C CYS A 97 17.83 6.32 -27.38
N ILE A 98 19.04 6.69 -26.95
CA ILE A 98 19.30 7.96 -26.28
C ILE A 98 19.97 8.86 -27.30
N ASP A 99 19.21 9.80 -27.86
CA ASP A 99 19.73 10.78 -28.82
C ASP A 99 20.59 11.81 -28.09
N LEU A 100 21.81 12.03 -28.60
CA LEU A 100 22.71 13.06 -28.10
C LEU A 100 22.60 14.31 -28.96
N GLU A 101 22.69 15.48 -28.35
CA GLU A 101 22.77 16.73 -29.09
C GLU A 101 24.05 16.74 -29.96
N LEU A 102 23.94 17.27 -31.18
CA LEU A 102 25.07 17.41 -32.09
C LEU A 102 26.18 18.23 -31.44
N GLY A 103 27.39 17.66 -31.41
CA GLY A 103 28.55 18.26 -30.74
C GLY A 103 28.78 17.80 -29.29
N THR A 104 27.93 16.93 -28.74
CA THR A 104 28.17 16.31 -27.43
C THR A 104 29.42 15.44 -27.48
N HIS A 105 30.43 15.79 -26.67
CA HIS A 105 31.63 14.99 -26.51
C HIS A 105 31.49 14.00 -25.35
N PRO A 106 32.13 12.81 -25.44
CA PRO A 106 32.14 11.89 -24.32
C PRO A 106 32.76 12.52 -23.07
N ILE A 107 32.05 12.39 -21.94
CA ILE A 107 32.55 12.83 -20.63
C ILE A 107 32.90 11.58 -19.84
N SER A 108 34.12 11.56 -19.31
CA SER A 108 34.64 10.47 -18.48
C SER A 108 35.06 11.06 -17.14
N ILE A 109 34.34 10.70 -16.08
CA ILE A 109 34.54 11.21 -14.72
C ILE A 109 34.95 10.04 -13.82
N PRO A 110 36.01 10.19 -12.99
CA PRO A 110 36.42 9.13 -12.09
C PRO A 110 35.31 8.79 -11.09
N PRO A 111 35.15 7.51 -10.71
CA PRO A 111 34.20 7.12 -9.67
C PRO A 111 34.45 7.85 -8.36
N TYR A 112 33.38 8.16 -7.64
CA TYR A 112 33.49 8.71 -6.29
C TYR A 112 34.21 7.74 -5.35
N ARG A 113 34.98 8.31 -4.42
CA ARG A 113 35.65 7.52 -3.37
C ARG A 113 34.60 7.02 -2.38
N MET A 114 34.58 5.71 -2.17
CA MET A 114 33.67 5.02 -1.26
C MET A 114 34.47 4.32 -0.15
N ALA A 115 33.87 4.19 1.03
CA ALA A 115 34.43 3.42 2.13
C ALA A 115 34.44 1.91 1.82
N SER A 116 35.23 1.14 2.57
CA SER A 116 35.34 -0.31 2.35
C SER A 116 34.02 -1.06 2.54
N THR A 117 33.15 -0.59 3.43
CA THR A 117 31.82 -1.15 3.66
C THR A 117 30.88 -0.91 2.48
N GLU A 118 30.92 0.29 1.91
CA GLU A 118 30.13 0.68 0.73
C GLU A 118 30.59 -0.09 -0.51
N LEU A 119 31.90 -0.22 -0.73
CA LEU A 119 32.45 -1.01 -1.84
C LEU A 119 32.05 -2.49 -1.77
N ARG A 120 31.96 -3.05 -0.56
CA ARG A 120 31.50 -4.44 -0.37
C ARG A 120 30.04 -4.59 -0.76
N GLU A 121 29.19 -3.65 -0.35
CA GLU A 121 27.77 -3.64 -0.71
C GLU A 121 27.58 -3.44 -2.22
N LEU A 122 28.25 -2.45 -2.80
CA LEU A 122 28.21 -2.19 -4.25
C LEU A 122 28.62 -3.45 -5.04
N LYS A 123 29.66 -4.15 -4.61
CA LYS A 123 30.10 -5.40 -5.25
C LYS A 123 29.06 -6.51 -5.14
N ALA A 124 28.32 -6.60 -4.03
CA ALA A 124 27.25 -7.58 -3.86
C ALA A 124 26.11 -7.28 -4.84
N GLN A 125 25.67 -6.01 -4.92
CA GLN A 125 24.62 -5.58 -5.84
C GLN A 125 25.01 -5.77 -7.31
N LEU A 126 26.24 -5.41 -7.70
CA LEU A 126 26.73 -5.62 -9.07
C LEU A 126 26.73 -7.11 -9.47
N ARG A 127 27.07 -8.01 -8.54
CA ARG A 127 27.02 -9.46 -8.78
C ARG A 127 25.60 -9.95 -8.97
N GLU A 128 24.66 -9.46 -8.17
CA GLU A 128 23.24 -9.77 -8.31
C GLU A 128 22.72 -9.31 -9.68
N LEU A 129 23.00 -8.06 -10.06
CA LEU A 129 22.57 -7.48 -11.34
C LEU A 129 23.18 -8.22 -12.54
N LEU A 130 24.45 -8.61 -12.46
CA LEU A 130 25.11 -9.46 -13.47
C LEU A 130 24.46 -10.84 -13.54
N GLY A 131 24.16 -11.45 -12.40
CA GLY A 131 23.50 -12.75 -12.32
C GLY A 131 22.07 -12.73 -12.90
N LYS A 132 21.36 -11.60 -12.72
CA LYS A 132 20.04 -11.35 -13.33
C LYS A 132 20.13 -10.95 -14.82
N GLY A 133 21.32 -10.62 -15.33
CA GLY A 133 21.53 -10.20 -16.72
C GLY A 133 21.12 -8.76 -17.03
N PHE A 134 20.81 -7.94 -16.02
CA PHE A 134 20.43 -6.54 -16.21
C PHE A 134 21.59 -5.65 -16.68
N ILE A 135 22.82 -6.03 -16.34
CA ILE A 135 24.03 -5.33 -16.74
C ILE A 135 25.02 -6.31 -17.36
N ARG A 136 25.96 -5.78 -18.14
CA ARG A 136 27.10 -6.51 -18.70
C ARG A 136 28.36 -5.63 -18.67
N PRO A 137 29.56 -6.21 -18.60
CA PRO A 137 30.79 -5.46 -18.78
C PRO A 137 30.79 -4.70 -20.11
N SER A 138 31.29 -3.47 -20.11
CA SER A 138 31.40 -2.64 -21.31
C SER A 138 32.70 -1.84 -21.30
N ALA A 139 33.16 -1.44 -22.48
CA ALA A 139 34.30 -0.56 -22.67
C ALA A 139 33.80 0.77 -23.27
N SER A 140 33.06 1.53 -22.47
CA SER A 140 32.44 2.78 -22.92
C SER A 140 33.42 3.94 -22.83
N PRO A 141 33.50 4.82 -23.86
CA PRO A 141 34.28 6.06 -23.79
C PRO A 141 33.70 7.08 -22.81
N LEU A 142 32.48 6.85 -22.30
CA LEU A 142 31.78 7.70 -21.32
C LEU A 142 32.08 7.31 -19.85
N SER A 143 32.97 6.35 -19.63
CA SER A 143 33.39 5.91 -18.30
C SER A 143 34.90 6.07 -18.13
N ALA A 144 35.34 6.29 -16.88
CA ALA A 144 36.74 6.39 -16.47
C ALA A 144 37.24 5.10 -15.82
#